data_AF-A0A848BFZ6-F1
#
_entry.id   AF-A0A848BFZ6-F1
#
_cell.length_a   1.000
_cell.length_b   1.000
_cell.length_c   1.000
_cell.angle_alpha   90.00
_cell.angle_beta   90.00
_cell.angle_gamma   90.00
#
_symmetry.space_group_name_H-M   'P 1'
#
loop_
_entity.id
_entity.type
_entity.pdbx_description
1 polymer ?
#
loop_
_entity_poly.entity_id
_entity_poly.type
_entity_poly.pdbx_seq_one_letter_code
_entity_poly.pdbx_strand_id
1 'polypeptide(L)'
;MKKERALRKERLALQVGIALTAGVFGAVPVAEGAPVVDKVVTAGTQVAQSGNVTDVTGTQANNIVKWQDFSVGKGETVRFDDGAKERNYLNLVTGPKESEIAGKVEGGKDVYLVNPHGVIFSHGAQVDVGNLYVSTENTE
;
A
#
# COMPACT_ATOMS: atom_id res chain seq x y z
N MET A 1 13.06 52.81 -19.04
CA MET A 1 12.85 52.63 -17.58
C MET A 1 11.43 52.25 -17.16
N LYS A 2 10.34 52.94 -17.59
CA LYS A 2 8.95 52.56 -17.20
C LYS A 2 8.45 51.23 -17.80
N LYS A 3 8.76 50.94 -19.07
CA LYS A 3 8.33 49.70 -19.78
C LYS A 3 8.94 48.42 -19.20
N GLU A 4 10.16 48.50 -18.71
CA GLU A 4 10.93 47.37 -18.14
C GLU A 4 10.41 46.93 -16.77
N ARG A 5 9.86 47.89 -15.99
CA ARG A 5 9.17 47.62 -14.72
C ARG A 5 7.82 46.94 -14.93
N ALA A 6 7.13 47.20 -16.05
CA ALA A 6 5.88 46.54 -16.40
C ALA A 6 6.12 45.08 -16.82
N LEU A 7 7.12 44.83 -17.67
CA LEU A 7 7.51 43.47 -18.08
C LEU A 7 7.99 42.58 -16.92
N ARG A 8 8.68 43.15 -15.92
CA ARG A 8 9.05 42.41 -14.70
C ARG A 8 7.84 42.01 -13.87
N LYS A 9 6.81 42.86 -13.78
CA LYS A 9 5.58 42.57 -13.02
C LYS A 9 4.74 41.48 -13.68
N GLU A 10 4.67 41.46 -15.01
CA GLU A 10 3.96 40.41 -15.75
C GLU A 10 4.67 39.05 -15.68
N ARG A 11 6.02 39.03 -15.75
CA ARG A 11 6.79 37.79 -15.53
C ARG A 11 6.65 37.26 -14.10
N LEU A 12 6.63 38.12 -13.09
CA LEU A 12 6.37 37.70 -11.71
C LEU A 12 4.95 37.17 -11.54
N ALA A 13 3.94 37.82 -12.12
CA ALA A 13 2.55 37.34 -12.07
C ALA A 13 2.39 35.97 -12.75
N LEU A 14 3.09 35.74 -13.87
CA LEU A 14 3.10 34.45 -14.57
C LEU A 14 3.80 33.34 -13.77
N GLN A 15 4.90 33.67 -13.06
CA GLN A 15 5.61 32.71 -12.20
C GLN A 15 4.83 32.36 -10.92
N VAL A 16 4.06 33.29 -10.36
CA VAL A 16 3.16 33.00 -9.23
C VAL A 16 1.96 32.16 -9.68
N GLY A 17 1.48 32.35 -10.92
CA GLY A 17 0.38 31.55 -11.47
C GLY A 17 0.72 30.07 -11.69
N ILE A 18 1.97 29.75 -12.07
CA ILE A 18 2.43 28.36 -12.27
C ILE A 18 2.65 27.62 -10.94
N ALA A 19 2.88 28.34 -9.83
CA ALA A 19 3.10 27.73 -8.52
C ALA A 19 1.81 27.21 -7.86
N LEU A 20 0.63 27.66 -8.28
CA LEU A 20 -0.66 27.30 -7.65
C LEU A 20 -1.28 26.01 -8.18
N THR A 21 -0.75 25.41 -9.25
CA THR A 21 -1.26 24.16 -9.82
C THR A 21 -0.47 22.91 -9.41
N ALA A 22 0.65 23.07 -8.69
CA ALA A 22 1.48 21.94 -8.23
C ALA A 22 1.01 21.33 -6.88
N GLY A 23 -0.13 21.77 -6.34
CA GLY A 23 -0.59 21.45 -4.99
C GLY A 23 -1.69 20.40 -4.87
N VAL A 24 -2.09 19.71 -5.93
CA VAL A 24 -3.08 18.62 -5.81
C VAL A 24 -2.37 17.30 -5.53
N PHE A 25 -1.76 17.20 -4.35
CA PHE A 25 -1.70 15.90 -3.68
C PHE A 25 -3.13 15.62 -3.25
N GLY A 26 -3.87 14.86 -4.07
CA GLY A 26 -5.13 14.28 -3.64
C GLY A 26 -4.81 13.38 -2.45
N ALA A 27 -5.11 13.86 -1.23
CA ALA A 27 -5.16 13.01 -0.07
C ALA A 27 -6.29 12.01 -0.32
N VAL A 28 -5.94 10.85 -0.88
CA VAL A 28 -6.86 9.72 -0.94
C VAL A 28 -7.15 9.38 0.52
N PRO A 29 -8.42 9.39 0.97
CA PRO A 29 -8.73 8.99 2.33
C PRO A 29 -8.23 7.55 2.51
N VAL A 30 -7.19 7.38 3.31
CA VAL A 30 -6.76 6.06 3.75
C VAL A 30 -7.82 5.60 4.74
N ALA A 31 -8.51 4.51 4.42
CA ALA A 31 -9.42 3.89 5.37
C ALA A 31 -8.65 3.55 6.66
N GLU A 32 -9.24 3.89 7.80
CA GLU A 32 -8.61 3.72 9.10
C GLU A 32 -8.39 2.21 9.36
N GLY A 33 -7.13 1.76 9.28
CA GLY A 33 -6.75 0.35 9.44
C GLY A 33 -6.36 -0.40 8.16
N ALA A 34 -6.21 0.28 7.02
CA ALA A 34 -5.65 -0.33 5.81
C ALA A 34 -4.10 -0.47 5.87
N PRO A 35 -3.51 -1.47 5.17
CA PRO A 35 -2.06 -1.60 5.06
C PRO A 35 -1.40 -0.37 4.44
N VAL A 36 -0.18 -0.07 4.88
CA VAL A 36 0.63 1.05 4.38
C VAL A 36 1.83 0.51 3.62
N VAL A 37 1.84 0.71 2.31
CA VAL A 37 2.94 0.25 1.45
C VAL A 37 4.21 1.06 1.73
N ASP A 38 5.34 0.37 1.89
CA ASP A 38 6.68 0.97 1.90
C ASP A 38 7.24 0.92 0.47
N LYS A 39 7.36 -0.29 -0.07
CA LYS A 39 7.95 -0.49 -1.39
C LYS A 39 7.43 -1.73 -2.09
N VAL A 40 6.99 -1.57 -3.34
CA VAL A 40 6.82 -2.69 -4.26
C VAL A 40 8.18 -3.08 -4.83
N VAL A 41 8.60 -4.33 -4.64
CA VAL A 41 9.95 -4.80 -5.02
C VAL A 41 9.94 -5.52 -6.36
N THR A 42 8.95 -6.39 -6.60
CA THR A 42 8.87 -7.14 -7.86
C THR A 42 8.23 -6.29 -8.97
N ALA A 43 8.89 -6.20 -10.13
CA ALA A 43 8.34 -5.51 -11.29
C ALA A 43 7.00 -6.12 -11.74
N GLY A 44 6.04 -5.25 -12.06
CA GLY A 44 4.71 -5.68 -12.47
C GLY A 44 3.81 -6.14 -11.31
N THR A 45 4.22 -5.90 -10.06
CA THR A 45 3.30 -5.90 -8.91
C THR A 45 2.73 -4.49 -8.72
N GLN A 46 1.46 -4.40 -8.35
CA GLN A 46 0.77 -3.14 -8.07
C GLN A 46 -0.03 -3.30 -6.77
N VAL A 47 -0.11 -2.21 -6.01
CA VAL A 47 -0.95 -2.08 -4.83
C VAL A 47 -1.88 -0.91 -5.06
N ALA A 48 -3.18 -1.13 -4.99
CA ALA A 48 -4.19 -0.10 -5.15
C ALA A 48 -5.22 -0.22 -4.04
N GLN A 49 -5.64 0.92 -3.48
CA GLN A 49 -6.71 0.95 -2.48
C GLN A 49 -7.96 1.59 -3.10
N SER A 50 -9.10 0.94 -2.92
CA SER A 50 -10.41 1.42 -3.34
C SER A 50 -11.42 1.19 -2.21
N GLY A 51 -11.75 2.27 -1.49
CA GLY A 51 -12.52 2.17 -0.25
C GLY A 51 -11.80 1.28 0.77
N ASN A 52 -12.51 0.26 1.25
CA ASN A 52 -12.03 -0.68 2.27
C ASN A 52 -11.32 -1.91 1.68
N VAL A 53 -10.96 -1.87 0.39
CA VAL A 53 -10.27 -2.96 -0.27
C VAL A 53 -8.89 -2.49 -0.74
N THR A 54 -7.86 -3.20 -0.30
CA THR A 54 -6.50 -3.09 -0.81
C THR A 54 -6.24 -4.25 -1.76
N ASP A 55 -6.23 -3.96 -3.06
CA ASP A 55 -5.93 -4.92 -4.11
C ASP A 55 -4.40 -4.98 -4.34
N VAL A 56 -3.86 -6.20 -4.36
CA VAL A 56 -2.44 -6.50 -4.60
C VAL A 56 -2.31 -7.44 -5.80
N THR A 57 -2.03 -6.86 -6.96
CA THR A 57 -2.01 -7.59 -8.25
C THR A 57 -0.58 -7.75 -8.75
N GLY A 58 -0.15 -9.00 -8.95
CA GLY A 58 1.18 -9.34 -9.46
C GLY A 58 1.10 -9.96 -10.85
N THR A 59 2.05 -9.66 -11.73
CA THR A 59 2.17 -10.33 -13.03
C THR A 59 3.16 -11.49 -13.04
N GLN A 60 3.96 -11.65 -11.97
CA GLN A 60 4.93 -12.72 -11.82
C GLN A 60 4.35 -13.90 -11.01
N ALA A 61 5.02 -15.05 -11.07
CA ALA A 61 4.68 -16.18 -10.19
C ALA A 61 4.95 -15.85 -8.71
N ASN A 62 6.03 -15.11 -8.43
CA ASN A 62 6.42 -14.67 -7.09
C ASN A 62 6.52 -13.15 -7.03
N ASN A 63 5.79 -12.52 -6.12
CA ASN A 63 5.64 -11.07 -6.02
C ASN A 63 6.01 -10.62 -4.60
N ILE A 64 6.90 -9.63 -4.48
CA ILE A 64 7.39 -9.15 -3.18
C ILE A 64 6.92 -7.71 -2.96
N VAL A 65 6.28 -7.48 -1.81
CA VAL A 65 5.87 -6.16 -1.34
C VAL A 65 6.39 -5.95 0.08
N LYS A 66 7.04 -4.80 0.30
CA LYS A 66 7.42 -4.29 1.61
C LYS A 66 6.35 -3.32 2.11
N TRP A 67 6.02 -3.44 3.38
CA TRP A 67 4.97 -2.69 4.04
C TRP A 67 5.53 -1.97 5.26
N GLN A 68 5.22 -0.68 5.36
CA GLN A 68 5.45 0.07 6.59
C GLN A 68 4.53 -0.43 7.71
N ASP A 69 3.34 -0.91 7.36
CA ASP A 69 2.38 -1.57 8.24
C ASP A 69 1.55 -2.55 7.39
N PHE A 70 1.50 -3.82 7.78
CA PHE A 70 0.56 -4.79 7.21
C PHE A 70 -0.44 -5.16 8.28
N SER A 71 -1.44 -4.30 8.47
CA SER A 71 -2.60 -4.56 9.32
C SER A 71 -3.85 -4.47 8.46
N VAL A 72 -4.88 -5.26 8.80
CA VAL A 72 -6.15 -5.30 8.08
C VAL A 72 -7.26 -5.07 9.08
N GLY A 73 -7.75 -3.84 9.14
CA GLY A 73 -8.81 -3.42 10.06
C GLY A 73 -10.12 -4.19 9.89
N LYS A 74 -11.00 -4.12 10.89
CA LYS A 74 -12.33 -4.75 10.81
C LYS A 74 -13.15 -4.10 9.69
N GLY A 75 -13.63 -4.91 8.76
CA GLY A 75 -14.35 -4.43 7.57
C GLY A 75 -13.45 -4.01 6.41
N GLU A 76 -12.12 -4.08 6.59
CA GLU A 76 -11.13 -3.97 5.52
C GLU A 76 -10.88 -5.34 4.87
N THR A 77 -10.43 -5.32 3.62
CA THR A 77 -10.03 -6.50 2.87
C THR A 77 -8.70 -6.25 2.16
N VAL A 78 -7.75 -7.17 2.32
CA VAL A 78 -6.61 -7.30 1.40
C VAL A 78 -6.92 -8.43 0.43
N ARG A 79 -6.93 -8.11 -0.87
CA ARG A 79 -7.21 -9.08 -1.93
C ARG A 79 -6.00 -9.21 -2.84
N PHE A 80 -5.49 -10.42 -2.93
CA PHE A 80 -4.43 -10.79 -3.88
C PHE A 80 -5.05 -11.29 -5.19
N ASP A 81 -4.40 -11.00 -6.33
CA ASP A 81 -4.75 -11.52 -7.67
C ASP A 81 -6.26 -11.55 -7.97
N ASP A 82 -6.97 -10.47 -7.63
CA ASP A 82 -8.42 -10.30 -7.81
C ASP A 82 -9.27 -11.41 -7.14
N GLY A 83 -8.73 -12.05 -6.10
CA GLY A 83 -9.32 -13.15 -5.35
C GLY A 83 -8.99 -14.53 -5.91
N ALA A 84 -8.24 -14.60 -7.02
CA ALA A 84 -7.70 -15.85 -7.53
C ALA A 84 -6.65 -16.41 -6.57
N LYS A 85 -6.30 -17.69 -6.69
CA LYS A 85 -5.28 -18.34 -5.85
C LYS A 85 -4.18 -18.89 -6.74
N GLU A 86 -3.63 -18.04 -7.60
CA GLU A 86 -2.73 -18.45 -8.69
C GLU A 86 -1.27 -18.03 -8.44
N ARG A 87 -1.06 -16.94 -7.70
CA ARG A 87 0.27 -16.31 -7.55
C ARG A 87 0.74 -16.25 -6.12
N ASN A 88 2.05 -16.17 -5.95
CA ASN A 88 2.69 -16.12 -4.64
C ASN A 88 3.02 -14.68 -4.26
N TYR A 89 2.81 -14.35 -3.00
CA TYR A 89 2.97 -13.02 -2.45
C TYR A 89 3.76 -13.06 -1.15
N LEU A 90 4.94 -12.44 -1.16
CA LEU A 90 5.74 -12.20 0.03
C LEU A 90 5.51 -10.78 0.53
N ASN A 91 4.91 -10.68 1.71
CA ASN A 91 4.63 -9.44 2.41
C ASN A 91 5.63 -9.30 3.57
N LEU A 92 6.53 -8.34 3.45
CA LEU A 92 7.55 -8.06 4.45
C LEU A 92 7.19 -6.77 5.19
N VAL A 93 6.98 -6.83 6.50
CA VAL A 93 6.79 -5.63 7.31
C VAL A 93 8.14 -5.06 7.71
N THR A 94 8.40 -3.82 7.34
CA THR A 94 9.63 -3.06 7.63
C THR A 94 9.42 -2.01 8.71
N GLY A 95 8.17 -1.73 9.07
CA GLY A 95 7.85 -0.81 10.16
C GLY A 95 7.85 -1.44 11.55
N PRO A 96 7.77 -0.61 12.59
CA PRO A 96 8.02 -1.02 13.97
C PRO A 96 6.81 -1.68 14.66
N LYS A 97 5.70 -1.89 13.94
CA LYS A 97 4.42 -2.34 14.52
C LYS A 97 4.15 -3.80 14.22
N GLU A 98 3.46 -4.45 15.16
CA GLU A 98 2.79 -5.73 14.93
C GLU A 98 1.77 -5.63 13.79
N SER A 99 1.55 -6.75 13.11
CA SER A 99 0.47 -6.90 12.13
C SER A 99 -0.81 -7.32 12.84
N GLU A 100 -1.83 -6.47 12.87
CA GLU A 100 -3.15 -6.84 13.37
C GLU A 100 -4.09 -7.15 12.20
N ILE A 101 -4.52 -8.42 12.09
CA ILE A 101 -5.45 -8.90 11.09
C ILE A 101 -6.82 -9.09 11.75
N ALA A 102 -7.69 -8.08 11.60
CA ALA A 102 -9.06 -8.08 12.11
C ALA A 102 -10.12 -8.16 11.00
N GLY A 103 -9.74 -7.89 9.75
CA GLY A 103 -10.58 -7.97 8.56
C GLY A 103 -10.39 -9.24 7.74
N LYS A 104 -10.48 -9.09 6.42
CA LYS A 104 -10.37 -10.21 5.47
C LYS A 104 -9.06 -10.17 4.68
N VAL A 105 -8.43 -11.32 4.53
CA VAL A 105 -7.34 -11.53 3.56
C VAL A 105 -7.79 -12.62 2.60
N GLU A 106 -7.80 -12.36 1.30
CA GLU A 106 -8.30 -13.31 0.29
C GLU A 106 -7.45 -13.35 -0.97
N GLY A 107 -7.59 -14.44 -1.72
CA GLY A 107 -6.81 -14.71 -2.94
C GLY A 107 -5.41 -15.22 -2.60
N GLY A 108 -4.47 -15.15 -3.55
CA GLY A 108 -3.09 -15.59 -3.41
C GLY A 108 -2.99 -17.12 -3.28
N LYS A 109 -2.13 -17.71 -4.09
CA LYS A 109 -1.79 -19.13 -3.94
C LYS A 109 -1.02 -19.35 -2.65
N ASP A 110 0.17 -18.76 -2.54
CA ASP A 110 1.01 -18.83 -1.35
C ASP A 110 1.19 -17.39 -0.82
N VAL A 111 0.61 -17.10 0.34
CA VAL A 111 0.74 -15.79 0.99
C VAL A 111 1.66 -15.93 2.19
N TYR A 112 2.80 -15.25 2.10
CA TYR A 112 3.78 -15.16 3.17
C TYR A 112 3.63 -13.79 3.84
N LEU A 113 3.45 -13.78 5.16
CA LEU A 113 3.47 -12.58 5.98
C LEU A 113 4.61 -12.70 6.99
N VAL A 114 5.63 -11.86 6.82
CA VAL A 114 6.78 -11.79 7.70
C VAL A 114 6.76 -10.46 8.43
N ASN A 115 6.60 -10.52 9.75
CA ASN A 115 6.67 -9.36 10.62
C ASN A 115 7.45 -9.72 11.90
N PRO A 116 8.71 -9.23 12.05
CA PRO A 116 9.52 -9.48 13.24
C PRO A 116 8.88 -9.02 14.55
N HIS A 117 7.96 -8.05 14.47
CA HIS A 117 7.27 -7.52 15.65
C HIS A 117 6.10 -8.39 16.10
N GLY A 118 5.57 -9.26 15.23
CA GLY A 118 4.48 -10.17 15.54
C GLY A 118 3.31 -10.06 14.57
N VAL A 119 2.46 -11.09 14.57
CA VAL A 119 1.25 -11.16 13.75
C VAL A 119 0.10 -11.70 14.62
N ILE A 120 -0.98 -10.94 14.70
CA ILE A 120 -2.16 -11.26 15.50
C ILE A 120 -3.37 -11.37 14.57
N PHE A 121 -4.11 -12.47 14.67
CA PHE A 121 -5.42 -12.63 14.03
C PHE A 121 -6.52 -12.42 15.07
N SER A 122 -7.22 -11.30 14.97
CA SER A 122 -8.26 -10.90 15.91
C SER A 122 -9.55 -11.70 15.69
N HIS A 123 -10.44 -11.71 16.69
CA HIS A 123 -11.71 -12.43 16.59
C HIS A 123 -12.53 -11.96 15.39
N GLY A 124 -12.95 -12.90 14.54
CA GLY A 124 -13.74 -12.63 13.34
C GLY A 124 -12.91 -12.36 12.08
N ALA A 125 -11.58 -12.33 12.18
CA ALA A 125 -10.71 -12.29 11.01
C ALA A 125 -10.96 -13.49 10.09
N GLN A 126 -10.86 -13.24 8.78
CA GLN A 126 -11.05 -14.27 7.76
C GLN A 126 -9.81 -14.31 6.87
N VAL A 127 -9.22 -15.49 6.72
CA VAL A 127 -8.11 -15.72 5.79
C VAL A 127 -8.53 -16.80 4.81
N ASP A 128 -8.80 -16.39 3.57
CA ASP A 128 -9.24 -17.25 2.48
C ASP A 128 -8.22 -17.21 1.33
N VAL A 129 -7.06 -17.80 1.61
CA VAL A 129 -5.93 -17.91 0.68
C VAL A 129 -5.72 -19.38 0.27
N GLY A 130 -4.77 -19.66 -0.63
CA GLY A 130 -4.39 -21.05 -0.92
C GLY A 130 -3.64 -21.67 0.26
N ASN A 131 -2.48 -21.09 0.57
CA ASN A 131 -1.63 -21.45 1.69
C ASN A 131 -1.18 -20.17 2.40
N LEU A 132 -1.19 -20.19 3.74
CA LEU A 132 -0.73 -19.10 4.58
C LEU A 132 0.56 -19.50 5.29
N TYR A 133 1.58 -18.66 5.18
CA TYR A 133 2.83 -18.77 5.91
C TYR A 133 3.03 -17.50 6.73
N VAL A 134 3.27 -17.66 8.03
CA VAL A 134 3.48 -16.54 8.95
C VAL A 134 4.80 -16.75 9.68
N SER A 135 5.64 -15.72 9.70
CA SER A 135 6.92 -15.76 10.38
C SER A 135 7.20 -14.46 11.13
N THR A 136 7.89 -14.59 12.25
CA THR A 136 8.49 -13.48 13.01
C THR A 136 10.01 -13.46 12.84
N GLU A 137 10.54 -14.17 11.85
CA GLU A 137 11.96 -14.14 11.52
C GLU A 137 12.38 -12.73 11.13
N ASN A 138 13.55 -12.32 11.62
CA ASN A 138 14.15 -11.06 11.20
C ASN A 138 14.87 -11.28 9.88
N THR A 139 14.58 -10.44 8.88
CA THR A 139 15.19 -10.55 7.54
C THR A 139 16.37 -9.60 7.33
N GLU A 140 16.99 -9.14 8.43
CA GLU A 140 18.24 -8.35 8.44
C GLU A 140 19.51 -9.21 8.49
#